data_AF-A0A0Q6QLP3-F1
#
_entry.id   AF-A0A0Q6QLP3-F1
#
_cell.length_a   1.000
_cell.length_b   1.000
_cell.length_c   1.000
_cell.angle_alpha   90.00
_cell.angle_beta   90.00
_cell.angle_gamma   90.00
#
_symmetry.space_group_name_H-M   'P 1'
#
loop_
_entity.id
_entity.type
_entity.pdbx_description
1 polymer ?
#
loop_
_entity_poly.entity_id
_entity_poly.type
_entity_poly.pdbx_seq_one_letter_code
_entity_poly.pdbx_strand_id
1 'polypeptide(L)'
;MQKEASMQLTDTLVGNTDGMITVEFQGEGGELVSVRMAGGDVERDAAISRAKAVMVQITTFAEDRDPSLDDWSHSSDESEEQGGGAVETKPDLPVASSFSNSPPSVGSTA
;
A
#
# COMPACT_ATOMS: atom_id res chain seq x y z
N MET A 1 -28.92 -0.36 -25.33
CA MET A 1 -28.37 0.82 -24.64
C MET A 1 -27.44 0.30 -23.57
N GLN A 2 -26.12 0.37 -23.79
CA GLN A 2 -25.17 0.09 -22.73
C GLN A 2 -25.23 1.28 -21.79
N LYS A 3 -25.68 1.06 -20.55
CA LYS A 3 -25.62 2.08 -19.50
C LYS A 3 -24.13 2.28 -19.25
N GLU A 4 -23.59 3.43 -19.64
CA GLU A 4 -22.25 3.83 -19.22
C GLU A 4 -22.22 3.72 -17.70
N ALA A 5 -21.40 2.81 -17.16
CA ALA A 5 -21.22 2.65 -15.73
C ALA A 5 -20.33 3.80 -15.24
N SER A 6 -20.84 5.02 -15.29
CA SER A 6 -20.19 6.18 -14.70
C SER A 6 -20.55 6.24 -13.21
N MET A 7 -19.52 6.16 -12.36
CA MET A 7 -19.69 6.36 -10.93
C MET A 7 -20.17 7.79 -10.69
N GLN A 8 -21.32 7.94 -10.04
CA GLN A 8 -21.82 9.23 -9.58
C GLN A 8 -21.33 9.46 -8.15
N LEU A 9 -20.39 10.40 -7.99
CA LEU A 9 -19.82 10.73 -6.70
C LEU A 9 -20.83 11.47 -5.82
N THR A 10 -21.09 10.94 -4.62
CA THR A 10 -21.92 11.57 -3.59
C THR A 10 -21.09 12.25 -2.52
N ASP A 11 -19.92 11.72 -2.20
CA ASP A 11 -19.02 12.30 -1.20
C ASP A 11 -17.55 12.12 -1.60
N THR A 12 -16.69 13.01 -1.08
CA THR A 12 -15.23 12.93 -1.28
C THR A 12 -14.51 13.41 -0.04
N LEU A 13 -13.78 12.50 0.60
CA LEU A 13 -12.98 12.77 1.79
C LEU A 13 -11.50 12.81 1.43
N VAL A 14 -10.77 13.73 2.06
CA VAL A 14 -9.32 13.83 1.92
C VAL A 14 -8.70 13.82 3.31
N GLY A 15 -7.91 12.79 3.58
CA GLY A 15 -7.12 12.65 4.80
C GLY A 15 -5.63 12.71 4.49
N ASN A 16 -4.84 13.19 5.44
CA ASN A 16 -3.39 13.12 5.41
C ASN A 16 -2.91 12.46 6.70
N THR A 17 -2.13 11.39 6.58
CA THR A 17 -1.61 10.64 7.72
C THR A 17 -0.22 10.13 7.38
N ASP A 18 0.77 10.45 8.22
CA ASP A 18 2.17 10.02 8.05
C ASP A 18 2.77 10.36 6.68
N GLY A 19 2.42 11.52 6.12
CA GLY A 19 2.88 11.97 4.79
C GLY A 19 2.20 11.26 3.61
N MET A 20 1.23 10.39 3.90
CA MET A 20 0.39 9.73 2.91
C MET A 20 -0.97 10.43 2.84
N ILE A 21 -1.33 10.82 1.63
CA ILE A 21 -2.64 11.39 1.33
C ILE A 21 -3.57 10.24 0.98
N THR A 22 -4.76 10.23 1.56
CA THR A 22 -5.83 9.30 1.24
C THR A 22 -7.01 10.10 0.72
N VAL A 23 -7.48 9.78 -0.48
CA VAL A 23 -8.69 10.35 -1.06
C VAL A 23 -9.72 9.23 -1.18
N GLU A 24 -10.84 9.40 -0.49
CA GLU A 24 -11.96 8.44 -0.54
C GLU A 24 -13.10 9.03 -1.36
N PHE A 25 -13.57 8.27 -2.33
CA PHE A 25 -14.69 8.59 -3.21
C PHE A 25 -15.85 7.67 -2.89
N GLN A 26 -17.01 8.24 -2.53
CA GLN A 26 -18.22 7.48 -2.31
C GLN A 26 -19.19 7.68 -3.49
N GLY A 27 -19.72 6.57 -4.02
CA GLY A 27 -20.65 6.54 -5.13
C GLY A 27 -22.09 6.34 -4.66
N GLU A 28 -23.05 6.83 -5.46
CA GLU A 28 -24.48 6.67 -5.20
C GLU A 28 -24.92 5.19 -5.15
N GLY A 29 -24.25 4.29 -5.86
CA GLY A 29 -24.53 2.86 -5.85
C GLY A 29 -23.95 2.11 -4.64
N GLY A 30 -23.37 2.83 -3.67
CA GLY A 30 -22.71 2.26 -2.50
C GLY A 30 -21.25 1.89 -2.72
N GLU A 31 -20.67 2.24 -3.87
CA GLU A 31 -19.24 2.03 -4.13
C GLU A 31 -18.38 2.96 -3.26
N LEU A 32 -17.27 2.43 -2.73
CA LEU A 32 -16.24 3.22 -2.05
C LEU A 32 -14.89 2.93 -2.71
N VAL A 33 -14.22 3.98 -3.17
CA VAL A 33 -12.88 3.90 -3.75
C VAL A 33 -11.92 4.72 -2.91
N SER A 34 -10.90 4.08 -2.34
CA SER A 34 -9.87 4.74 -1.54
C SER A 34 -8.55 4.75 -2.31
N VAL A 35 -8.04 5.95 -2.59
CA VAL A 35 -6.78 6.18 -3.30
C VAL A 35 -5.75 6.72 -2.32
N ARG A 36 -4.73 5.93 -2.00
CA ARG A 36 -3.65 6.31 -1.10
C ARG A 36 -2.37 6.61 -1.87
N MET A 37 -1.81 7.81 -1.69
CA MET A 37 -0.66 8.31 -2.44
C MET A 37 0.34 8.98 -1.51
N ALA A 38 1.64 8.80 -1.78
CA ALA A 38 2.67 9.61 -1.16
C ALA A 38 2.57 11.06 -1.69
N GLY A 39 2.55 12.05 -0.81
CA GLY A 39 2.48 13.43 -1.26
C GLY A 39 2.73 14.51 -0.22
N GLY A 40 2.81 14.18 1.07
CA GLY A 40 2.97 15.22 2.10
C GLY A 40 1.78 16.17 2.15
N ASP A 41 2.02 17.43 2.47
CA ASP A 41 0.97 18.45 2.61
C ASP A 41 0.56 19.01 1.23
N VAL A 42 -0.36 18.31 0.57
CA VAL A 42 -0.95 18.74 -0.71
C VAL A 42 -2.33 19.32 -0.44
N GLU A 43 -2.63 20.45 -1.08
CA GLU A 43 -3.96 21.06 -1.06
C GLU A 43 -5.04 20.05 -1.48
N ARG A 44 -6.21 20.12 -0.82
CA ARG A 44 -7.33 19.19 -1.01
C ARG A 44 -7.67 18.99 -2.50
N ASP A 45 -7.84 20.06 -3.26
CA ASP A 45 -8.23 19.97 -4.68
C ASP A 45 -7.15 19.33 -5.55
N ALA A 46 -5.88 19.61 -5.27
CA ALA A 46 -4.75 18.98 -5.94
C ALA A 46 -4.66 17.48 -5.61
N ALA A 47 -4.92 17.09 -4.37
CA ALA A 47 -5.02 15.69 -3.96
C ALA A 47 -6.14 14.95 -4.71
N ILE A 48 -7.33 15.55 -4.80
CA ILE A 48 -8.48 14.99 -5.52
C ILE A 48 -8.17 14.85 -7.01
N SER A 49 -7.60 15.87 -7.63
CA SER A 49 -7.23 15.86 -9.05
C SER A 49 -6.22 14.75 -9.35
N ARG A 50 -5.19 14.61 -8.51
CA ARG A 50 -4.19 13.55 -8.64
C ARG A 50 -4.81 12.16 -8.46
N ALA A 51 -5.70 11.98 -7.48
CA ALA A 51 -6.38 10.71 -7.26
C ALA A 51 -7.24 10.31 -8.48
N LYS A 52 -7.96 11.27 -9.08
CA LYS A 52 -8.71 11.04 -10.34
C LYS A 52 -7.80 10.64 -11.48
N ALA A 53 -6.65 11.31 -11.64
CA ALA A 53 -5.68 10.96 -12.67
C ALA A 53 -5.14 9.52 -12.49
N VAL A 54 -4.85 9.11 -11.25
CA VAL A 54 -4.44 7.73 -10.93
C VAL A 54 -5.53 6.72 -11.31
N MET A 55 -6.79 7.00 -10.97
CA MET A 55 -7.90 6.10 -11.33
C MET A 55 -8.06 5.95 -12.85
N VAL A 56 -7.96 7.05 -13.61
CA VAL A 56 -7.99 7.01 -15.08
C VAL A 56 -6.82 6.18 -15.64
N GLN A 57 -5.62 6.36 -15.09
CA GLN A 57 -4.46 5.56 -15.51
C GLN A 57 -4.64 4.06 -15.25
N ILE A 58 -5.18 3.68 -14.10
CA ILE A 58 -5.47 2.27 -13.78
C ILE A 58 -6.40 1.66 -14.82
N THR A 59 -7.47 2.38 -15.22
CA THR A 59 -8.37 1.89 -16.26
C THR A 59 -7.66 1.67 -17.60
N THR A 60 -6.75 2.57 -17.99
CA THR A 60 -5.99 2.42 -19.25
C THR A 60 -5.01 1.25 -19.23
N PHE A 61 -4.44 0.90 -18.07
CA PHE A 61 -3.51 -0.23 -17.97
C PHE A 61 -4.24 -1.58 -17.83
N ALA A 62 -5.48 -1.58 -17.34
CA ALA A 62 -6.28 -2.80 -17.27
C ALA A 62 -6.63 -3.35 -18.66
N GLU A 63 -6.74 -2.49 -19.68
CA GLU A 63 -7.07 -2.88 -21.05
C GLU A 63 -5.86 -3.49 -21.80
N ASP A 64 -4.63 -3.17 -21.40
CA ASP A 64 -3.38 -3.68 -22.00
C ASP A 64 -2.84 -4.93 -21.27
N ARG A 65 -3.46 -5.31 -20.14
CA ARG A 65 -2.98 -6.40 -19.30
C ARG A 65 -3.37 -7.76 -19.89
N ASP A 66 -2.37 -8.54 -20.29
CA ASP A 66 -2.56 -9.93 -20.66
C ASP A 66 -3.03 -10.75 -19.43
N PRO A 67 -4.21 -11.41 -19.49
CA PRO A 67 -4.79 -12.11 -18.35
C PRO A 67 -4.00 -13.36 -17.92
N SER A 68 -2.98 -13.79 -18.68
CA SER A 68 -2.11 -14.91 -18.29
C SER A 68 -1.05 -14.55 -17.25
N LEU A 69 -0.89 -13.26 -16.93
CA LEU A 69 0.12 -12.75 -15.98
C LEU A 69 -0.43 -12.49 -14.56
N ASP A 70 -1.72 -12.72 -14.32
CA ASP A 70 -2.35 -12.58 -13.00
C ASP A 70 -2.50 -13.94 -12.29
N ASP A 71 -1.48 -14.79 -12.34
CA ASP A 71 -1.34 -15.87 -11.35
C ASP A 71 -0.74 -15.25 -10.08
N TRP A 72 -1.57 -14.50 -9.37
CA TRP A 72 -1.24 -14.04 -8.03
C TRP A 72 -1.31 -15.26 -7.12
N SER A 73 -0.24 -16.05 -7.11
CA SER A 73 -0.03 -17.14 -6.16
C SER A 73 -0.10 -16.55 -4.74
N HIS A 74 -1.31 -16.59 -4.18
CA HIS A 74 -1.58 -16.35 -2.78
C HIS A 74 -0.83 -17.44 -2.02
N SER A 75 0.39 -17.14 -1.56
CA SER A 75 1.03 -18.00 -0.57
C SER A 75 0.26 -17.82 0.73
N SER A 76 -0.85 -18.54 0.86
CA SER A 76 -1.37 -18.90 2.16
C SER A 76 -0.30 -19.76 2.83
N ASP A 77 0.62 -19.14 3.56
CA ASP A 77 1.30 -19.85 4.64
C ASP A 77 0.39 -19.76 5.86
N GLU A 78 -0.61 -20.62 5.83
CA GLU A 78 -1.47 -21.00 6.93
C GLU A 78 -0.67 -21.97 7.81
N SER A 79 0.12 -21.44 8.73
CA SER A 79 0.73 -22.23 9.79
C SER A 79 -0.26 -22.39 10.95
N GLU A 80 -1.02 -23.46 10.87
CA GLU A 80 -1.99 -23.94 11.86
C GLU A 80 -1.31 -24.32 13.19
N GLU A 81 -2.03 -24.01 14.27
CA GLU A 81 -1.71 -24.35 15.64
C GLU A 81 -1.68 -25.88 15.83
N GLN A 82 -0.50 -26.46 16.10
CA GLN A 82 -0.40 -27.87 16.48
C GLN A 82 0.20 -28.00 17.87
N GLY A 83 -0.67 -28.26 18.84
CA GLY A 83 -0.29 -28.62 20.19
C GLY A 83 0.47 -29.95 20.25
N GLY A 84 1.45 -30.00 21.16
CA GLY A 84 1.93 -31.24 21.76
C GLY A 84 3.41 -31.56 21.53
N GLY A 85 4.30 -31.01 22.35
CA GLY A 85 5.69 -31.45 22.44
C GLY A 85 6.50 -30.63 23.43
N ALA A 86 6.52 -31.06 24.69
CA ALA A 86 7.20 -30.40 25.79
C ALA A 86 8.71 -30.24 25.57
N VAL A 87 9.21 -29.00 25.63
CA VAL A 87 10.46 -28.66 26.31
C VAL A 87 10.29 -27.34 27.04
N GLU A 88 10.28 -27.44 28.36
CA GLU A 88 10.38 -26.36 29.32
C GLU A 88 11.79 -25.73 29.21
N THR A 89 11.89 -24.41 29.03
CA THR A 89 12.49 -23.49 30.03
C THR A 89 12.51 -22.03 29.52
N LYS A 90 11.73 -21.20 30.22
CA LYS A 90 12.00 -19.81 30.65
C LYS A 90 12.02 -18.65 29.61
N PRO A 91 11.17 -17.61 29.79
CA PRO A 91 11.15 -16.43 28.93
C PRO A 91 12.21 -15.41 29.38
N ASP A 92 13.04 -14.92 28.46
CA ASP A 92 13.86 -13.73 28.68
C ASP A 92 13.94 -12.94 27.36
N LEU A 93 13.05 -11.96 27.23
CA LEU A 93 13.32 -10.75 26.45
C LEU A 93 13.87 -9.72 27.46
N PRO A 94 14.54 -8.62 27.06
CA PRO A 94 15.32 -8.33 25.86
C PRO A 94 16.70 -7.73 26.22
N VAL A 95 17.73 -7.81 25.37
CA VAL A 95 18.86 -6.87 25.46
C VAL A 95 19.23 -6.27 24.12
N ALA A 96 19.08 -4.95 24.06
CA ALA A 96 19.64 -4.08 23.06
C ALA A 96 21.18 -4.24 22.99
N SER A 97 21.74 -3.62 21.95
CA SER A 97 23.13 -3.15 21.82
C SER A 97 24.02 -4.01 20.91
N SER A 98 24.31 -3.49 19.72
CA SER A 98 25.54 -2.68 19.60
C SER A 98 25.50 -1.82 18.35
N PHE A 99 25.24 -0.53 18.56
CA PHE A 99 25.90 0.49 17.74
C PHE A 99 27.36 0.53 18.17
N SER A 100 28.27 0.14 17.29
CA SER A 100 29.68 0.53 17.30
C SER A 100 30.19 0.39 15.86
N ASN A 101 30.29 1.48 15.10
CA ASN A 101 31.28 2.55 15.15
C ASN A 101 32.53 2.25 14.30
N SER A 102 32.55 2.93 13.17
CA SER A 102 33.71 3.49 12.42
C SER A 102 34.39 2.70 11.28
N PRO A 103 34.78 3.41 10.19
CA PRO A 103 35.37 2.87 8.97
C PRO A 103 36.91 2.82 9.02
N PRO A 104 37.57 2.14 8.06
CA PRO A 104 38.91 2.51 7.65
C PRO A 104 38.94 3.12 6.24
N SER A 105 39.72 4.19 6.16
CA SER A 105 40.00 5.08 5.04
C SER A 105 41.11 4.55 4.09
N VAL A 106 41.04 5.06 2.86
CA VAL A 106 42.10 5.51 1.92
C VAL A 106 43.11 4.56 1.24
N GLY A 107 43.33 4.87 -0.05
CA GLY A 107 44.57 4.68 -0.83
C GLY A 107 44.53 3.50 -1.81
N SER A 108 45.03 3.54 -3.04
CA SER A 108 45.82 4.53 -3.77
C SER A 108 45.94 4.06 -5.24
N THR A 109 45.96 5.04 -6.15
CA THR A 109 46.81 5.13 -7.37
C THR A 109 47.03 3.90 -8.28
N ALA A 110 46.66 4.03 -9.56
CA ALA A 110 47.59 4.01 -10.69
C ALA A 110 46.91 4.58 -11.94
#